data_AF-A0A2U1MEN1-F1
#
_entry.id   AF-A0A2U1MEN1-F1
#
_cell.length_a   1.000
_cell.length_b   1.000
_cell.length_c   1.000
_cell.angle_alpha   90.00
_cell.angle_beta   90.00
_cell.angle_gamma   90.00
#
_symmetry.space_group_name_H-M   'P 1'
#
loop_
_entity.id
_entity.type
_entity.pdbx_description
1 polymer ?
#
loop_
_entity_poly.entity_id
_entity_poly.type
_entity_poly.pdbx_seq_one_letter_code
_entity_poly.pdbx_strand_id
1 'polypeptide(L)'
;MKETSAEAIANARLAIFKQSESLEGTCASIKGYDFNNGLNYSELLKSLVSTGFQASNLGDAIDTVNQMGAEIEDVCRLSPSNKTNLCGSTTWKMSSPRYSFSIRTKADPLL
;
A
#
# COMPACT_ATOMS: atom_id res chain seq x y z
N MET A 1 -34.80 -23.53 26.46
CA MET A 1 -33.73 -23.55 27.48
C MET A 1 -33.26 -22.11 27.65
N LYS A 2 -33.40 -21.53 28.84
CA LYS A 2 -33.07 -20.11 29.09
C LYS A 2 -31.62 -20.10 29.59
N GLU A 3 -30.70 -19.59 28.78
CA GLU A 3 -29.29 -19.43 29.18
C GLU A 3 -29.24 -18.66 30.50
N THR A 4 -28.51 -19.19 31.46
CA THR A 4 -28.39 -18.54 32.77
C THR A 4 -27.45 -17.34 32.66
N SER A 5 -27.69 -16.28 33.42
CA SER A 5 -26.83 -15.08 33.38
C SER A 5 -25.35 -15.39 33.69
N ALA A 6 -25.10 -16.43 34.49
CA ALA A 6 -23.77 -16.92 34.80
C ALA A 6 -23.07 -17.58 33.60
N GLU A 7 -23.78 -18.41 32.83
CA GLU A 7 -23.26 -18.99 31.58
C GLU A 7 -22.97 -17.93 30.53
N ALA A 8 -23.86 -16.96 30.36
CA ALA A 8 -23.66 -15.86 29.42
C ALA A 8 -22.38 -15.07 29.74
N ILE A 9 -22.10 -14.82 31.03
CA ILE A 9 -20.86 -14.15 31.48
C ILE A 9 -19.64 -15.03 31.24
N ALA A 10 -19.72 -16.34 31.49
CA ALA A 10 -18.63 -17.28 31.24
C ALA A 10 -18.29 -17.34 29.75
N ASN A 11 -19.30 -17.41 28.88
CA ASN A 11 -19.15 -17.43 27.43
C ASN A 11 -18.56 -16.11 26.91
N ALA A 12 -19.03 -14.96 27.41
CA ALA A 12 -18.46 -13.66 27.07
C ALA A 12 -16.97 -13.57 27.45
N ARG A 13 -16.59 -14.08 28.63
CA ARG A 13 -15.17 -14.14 29.04
C ARG A 13 -14.34 -15.00 28.10
N LEU A 14 -14.81 -16.18 27.73
CA LEU A 14 -14.11 -17.05 26.79
C LEU A 14 -13.93 -16.39 25.41
N ALA A 15 -14.95 -15.69 24.93
CA ALA A 15 -14.91 -14.99 23.64
C ALA A 15 -13.95 -13.78 23.66
N ILE A 16 -13.93 -13.00 24.75
CA ILE A 16 -13.09 -11.80 24.88
C ILE A 16 -11.63 -12.17 25.14
N PHE A 17 -11.36 -13.19 25.97
CA PHE A 17 -10.01 -13.59 26.37
C PHE A 17 -9.42 -14.71 25.51
N LYS A 18 -9.81 -14.78 24.23
CA LYS A 18 -9.18 -15.69 23.28
C LYS A 18 -7.72 -15.29 23.09
N GLN A 19 -6.81 -16.24 23.27
CA GLN A 19 -5.38 -16.03 23.05
C GLN A 19 -5.10 -15.66 21.59
N SER A 20 -4.22 -14.68 21.38
CA SER A 20 -3.76 -14.24 20.06
C SER A 20 -2.44 -14.89 19.69
N GLU A 21 -2.22 -15.11 18.40
CA GLU A 21 -0.92 -15.51 17.86
C GLU A 21 0.02 -14.29 17.78
N SER A 22 1.34 -14.52 17.82
CA SER A 22 2.33 -13.46 17.62
C SER A 22 2.50 -13.16 16.13
N LEU A 23 2.52 -11.88 15.78
CA LEU A 23 2.79 -11.38 14.41
C LEU A 23 4.14 -10.67 14.31
N GLU A 24 5.02 -10.85 15.31
CA GLU A 24 6.33 -10.21 15.34
C GLU A 24 7.16 -10.58 14.10
N GLY A 25 7.75 -9.57 13.46
CA GLY A 25 8.51 -9.74 12.21
C GLY A 25 7.67 -10.03 10.95
N THR A 26 6.36 -10.24 11.07
CA THR A 26 5.49 -10.59 9.92
C THR A 26 4.73 -9.39 9.38
N CYS A 27 4.30 -8.46 10.24
CA CYS A 27 3.56 -7.27 9.86
C CYS A 27 4.29 -5.98 10.28
N ALA A 28 4.22 -4.96 9.42
CA ALA A 28 4.67 -3.63 9.78
C ALA A 28 3.77 -3.05 10.87
N SER A 29 4.37 -2.47 11.91
CA SER A 29 3.62 -1.79 12.98
C SER A 29 2.91 -0.56 12.42
N ILE A 30 1.66 -0.36 12.86
CA ILE A 30 0.93 0.87 12.57
C ILE A 30 1.55 2.02 13.36
N LYS A 31 2.07 3.02 12.65
CA LYS A 31 2.72 4.21 13.21
C LYS A 31 2.59 5.37 12.24
N GLY A 32 2.05 6.49 12.71
CA GLY A 32 1.99 7.75 11.97
C GLY A 32 3.25 8.60 12.17
N TYR A 33 3.31 9.72 11.46
CA TYR A 33 4.37 10.71 11.63
C TYR A 33 4.38 11.30 13.05
N ASP A 34 5.58 11.41 13.62
CA ASP A 34 5.78 12.05 14.92
C ASP A 34 6.13 13.52 14.75
N PHE A 35 5.16 14.40 15.04
CA PHE A 35 5.29 15.86 14.94
C PHE A 35 6.27 16.48 15.94
N ASN A 36 6.76 15.72 16.92
CA ASN A 36 7.87 16.19 17.77
C ASN A 36 9.16 16.37 16.95
N ASN A 37 9.27 15.76 15.77
CA ASN A 37 10.37 15.97 14.83
C ASN A 37 10.22 17.24 13.98
N GLY A 38 9.29 18.13 14.34
CA GLY A 38 8.92 19.30 13.58
C GLY A 38 8.03 18.96 12.39
N LEU A 39 8.08 19.80 11.34
CA LEU A 39 7.21 19.67 10.18
C LEU A 39 8.03 19.25 8.95
N ASN A 40 8.36 17.97 8.88
CA ASN A 40 9.06 17.37 7.73
C ASN A 40 8.04 16.68 6.80
N TYR A 41 7.69 17.33 5.69
CA TYR A 41 6.73 16.78 4.73
C TYR A 41 7.18 15.48 4.08
N SER A 42 8.49 15.29 3.84
CA SER A 42 8.99 14.06 3.24
C SER A 42 8.73 12.86 4.16
N GLU A 43 9.09 13.00 5.44
CA GLU A 43 8.86 11.95 6.43
C GLU A 43 7.38 11.79 6.78
N LEU A 44 6.60 12.87 6.73
CA LEU A 44 5.16 12.81 6.89
C LEU A 44 4.50 11.98 5.78
N LEU A 45 4.83 12.25 4.52
CA LEU A 45 4.28 11.51 3.38
C LEU A 45 4.76 10.05 3.37
N LYS A 46 6.02 9.79 3.74
CA LYS A 46 6.54 8.42 3.90
C LYS A 46 5.79 7.65 4.98
N SER A 47 5.44 8.29 6.10
CA SER A 47 4.72 7.64 7.21
C SER A 47 3.31 7.15 6.84
N LEU A 48 2.74 7.64 5.72
CA LEU A 48 1.40 7.24 5.28
C LEU A 48 1.31 5.73 5.07
N VAL A 49 2.38 5.09 4.58
CA VAL A 49 2.45 3.64 4.33
C VAL A 49 2.13 2.81 5.59
N SER A 50 2.50 3.31 6.77
CA SER A 50 2.30 2.69 8.09
C SER A 50 1.19 3.34 8.91
N THR A 51 0.49 4.35 8.39
CA THR A 51 -0.57 5.06 9.14
C THR A 51 -1.90 4.29 9.18
N GLY A 52 -2.18 3.45 8.17
CA GLY A 52 -3.38 2.64 8.08
C GLY A 52 -4.48 3.25 7.21
N PHE A 53 -5.56 2.49 7.00
CA PHE A 53 -6.72 2.90 6.19
C PHE A 53 -6.33 3.45 4.80
N GLN A 54 -6.88 4.61 4.42
CA GLN A 54 -6.58 5.26 3.14
C GLN A 54 -5.18 5.87 3.08
N ALA A 55 -4.58 6.20 4.22
CA ALA A 55 -3.22 6.72 4.25
C ALA A 55 -2.24 5.66 3.72
N SER A 56 -2.39 4.41 4.14
CA SER A 56 -1.55 3.31 3.62
C SER A 56 -1.72 3.12 2.11
N ASN A 57 -2.97 3.15 1.61
CA ASN A 57 -3.24 3.08 0.17
C ASN A 57 -2.59 4.24 -0.61
N LEU A 58 -2.61 5.45 -0.04
CA LEU A 58 -1.97 6.62 -0.65
C LEU A 58 -0.43 6.47 -0.67
N GLY A 59 0.16 5.96 0.42
CA GLY A 59 1.59 5.63 0.47
C GLY A 59 1.98 4.62 -0.60
N ASP A 60 1.23 3.52 -0.72
CA ASP A 60 1.45 2.51 -1.76
C ASP A 60 1.32 3.09 -3.19
N ALA A 61 0.33 3.97 -3.42
CA ALA A 61 0.13 4.62 -4.70
C ALA A 61 1.30 5.55 -5.09
N ILE A 62 1.91 6.24 -4.12
CA ILE A 62 3.09 7.08 -4.35
C ILE A 62 4.27 6.20 -4.82
N ASP A 63 4.55 5.10 -4.12
CA ASP A 63 5.62 4.18 -4.48
C ASP A 63 5.41 3.59 -5.89
N THR A 64 4.16 3.28 -6.21
CA THR A 64 3.74 2.78 -7.53
C THR A 64 4.09 3.76 -8.65
N VAL A 65 3.72 5.04 -8.49
CA VAL A 65 3.97 6.07 -9.51
C VAL A 65 5.46 6.33 -9.66
N ASN A 66 6.22 6.31 -8.57
CA ASN A 66 7.68 6.43 -8.61
C ASN A 66 8.32 5.27 -9.38
N GLN A 67 7.85 4.03 -9.19
CA GLN A 67 8.29 2.88 -9.96
C GLN A 67 8.00 3.05 -11.46
N MET A 68 6.78 3.46 -11.81
CA MET A 68 6.41 3.73 -13.21
C MET A 68 7.33 4.78 -13.85
N GLY A 69 7.66 5.86 -13.11
CA GLY A 69 8.56 6.90 -13.58
C GLY A 69 9.98 6.37 -13.85
N ALA A 70 10.54 5.60 -12.92
CA ALA A 70 11.86 5.00 -13.06
C ALA A 70 11.94 4.04 -14.27
N GLU A 71 10.92 3.20 -14.46
CA GLU A 71 10.86 2.27 -15.57
C GLU A 71 10.73 3.01 -16.92
N ILE A 72 9.98 4.12 -16.97
CA ILE A 72 9.92 5.00 -18.15
C ILE A 72 11.29 5.63 -18.44
N GLU A 73 12.00 6.13 -17.43
CA GLU A 73 13.34 6.71 -17.61
C GLU A 73 14.33 5.71 -18.20
N ASP A 74 14.34 4.47 -17.70
CA ASP A 74 15.21 3.40 -18.20
C ASP A 74 14.89 3.04 -19.66
N VAL A 75 13.60 2.92 -19.99
CA VAL A 75 13.13 2.69 -21.36
C VAL A 75 13.56 3.81 -22.29
N CYS A 76 13.41 5.08 -21.88
CA CYS A 76 13.83 6.23 -22.66
C CYS A 76 15.35 6.31 -22.84
N ARG A 77 16.15 5.88 -21.85
CA ARG A 77 17.62 5.85 -21.93
C ARG A 77 18.12 4.79 -22.92
N LEU A 78 17.43 3.64 -23.01
CA LEU A 78 17.82 2.52 -23.87
C LEU A 78 17.43 2.67 -25.35
N SER A 79 16.57 3.64 -25.71
CA SER A 79 16.19 3.89 -27.12
C SER A 79 16.05 5.39 -27.46
N PRO A 80 17.15 6.07 -27.82
CA PRO A 80 17.12 7.51 -28.18
C PRO A 80 16.34 7.81 -29.46
N SER A 81 16.27 6.86 -30.41
CA SER A 81 15.73 7.05 -31.77
C SER A 81 14.24 6.69 -31.93
N ASN A 82 13.56 6.19 -30.89
CA ASN A 82 12.18 5.70 -31.00
C ASN A 82 11.23 6.29 -29.94
N LYS A 83 11.34 7.60 -29.65
CA LYS A 83 10.51 8.29 -28.66
C LYS A 83 9.02 8.34 -29.03
N THR A 84 8.67 8.17 -30.30
CA THR A 84 7.27 8.26 -30.78
C THR A 84 6.51 6.94 -30.71
N ASN A 85 7.18 5.79 -30.64
CA ASN A 85 6.52 4.46 -30.73
C ASN A 85 6.63 3.62 -29.45
N LEU A 86 7.19 4.18 -28.36
CA LEU A 86 7.13 3.60 -27.02
C LEU A 86 5.73 3.73 -26.39
N CYS A 87 4.81 4.41 -27.08
CA CYS A 87 3.37 4.41 -26.82
C CYS A 87 2.71 3.11 -27.36
N GLY A 88 3.27 1.95 -27.01
CA GLY A 88 2.60 0.66 -27.13
C GLY A 88 1.95 0.36 -25.78
N SER A 89 0.71 -0.13 -25.78
CA SER A 89 -0.07 -0.42 -24.57
C SER A 89 0.72 -1.26 -23.56
N THR A 90 1.38 -0.59 -22.62
CA THR A 90 2.23 -1.23 -21.63
C THR A 90 1.34 -1.61 -20.46
N THR A 91 1.32 -2.90 -20.16
CA THR A 91 0.62 -3.40 -18.96
C THR A 91 1.64 -3.44 -17.84
N TRP A 92 1.54 -2.50 -16.91
CA TRP A 92 2.37 -2.47 -15.73
C TRP A 92 1.77 -3.39 -14.68
N LYS A 93 2.55 -4.39 -14.27
CA LYS A 93 2.20 -5.27 -13.16
C LYS A 93 2.87 -4.75 -11.90
N MET A 94 2.06 -4.30 -10.96
CA MET A 94 2.53 -4.00 -9.62
C MET A 94 3.06 -5.27 -8.96
N SER A 95 4.30 -5.23 -8.47
CA SER A 95 4.85 -6.27 -7.60
C SER A 95 4.82 -5.78 -6.15
N SER A 96 3.62 -5.66 -5.58
CA SER A 96 3.45 -5.38 -4.14
C SER A 96 2.98 -6.64 -3.42
N PRO A 97 3.56 -6.99 -2.26
CA PRO A 97 3.05 -8.08 -1.43
C PRO A 97 1.60 -7.86 -0.95
N ARG A 98 1.12 -6.61 -0.99
CA ARG A 98 -0.21 -6.22 -0.47
C ARG A 98 -1.29 -6.07 -1.52
N TYR A 99 -0.92 -5.73 -2.76
CA TYR A 99 -1.88 -5.45 -3.85
C TYR A 99 -1.37 -5.97 -5.19
N SER A 100 -2.26 -6.63 -5.94
CA SER A 100 -2.03 -7.00 -7.33
C SER A 100 -3.03 -6.24 -8.21
N PHE A 101 -2.54 -5.26 -8.96
CA PHE A 101 -3.32 -4.56 -9.97
C PHE A 101 -2.47 -4.35 -11.23
N SER A 102 -3.14 -4.28 -12.38
CA SER A 102 -2.48 -4.03 -13.66
C SER A 102 -2.99 -2.72 -14.24
N ILE A 103 -2.08 -1.76 -14.41
CA ILE A 103 -2.42 -0.50 -15.08
C ILE A 103 -2.10 -0.67 -16.56
N ARG A 104 -3.12 -0.44 -17.39
CA ARG A 104 -2.97 -0.38 -18.85
C ARG A 104 -3.05 1.10 -19.24
N THR A 105 -1.94 1.68 -19.62
CA THR A 105 -1.96 3.00 -20.25
C THR A 105 -2.40 2.82 -21.69
N LYS A 106 -3.45 3.54 -22.09
CA LYS A 106 -3.82 3.66 -23.50
C LYS A 106 -3.10 4.90 -24.02
N ALA A 107 -2.27 4.70 -25.03
CA ALA A 107 -1.76 5.79 -25.85
C ALA A 107 -2.97 6.50 -26.48
N ASP A 108 -3.22 7.76 -26.15
CA ASP A 108 -4.11 8.59 -26.97
C ASP A 108 -3.33 9.01 -28.22
N PRO A 109 -3.80 8.70 -29.45
CA PRO A 109 -3.01 8.96 -30.66
C PRO A 109 -2.91 10.44 -31.07
N LEU A 110 -3.28 11.41 -30.23
CA LEU A 110 -3.44 12.80 -30.67
C LEU A 110 -2.87 13.82 -29.67
N LEU A 111 -1.57 14.08 -29.82
CA LEU A 111 -0.95 15.42 -29.95
C LEU A 111 0.45 15.29 -30.54
#